data_AF-A0A1E4TH20-F1
#
_entry.id   AF-A0A1E4TH20-F1
#
_cell.length_a   1.000
_cell.length_b   1.000
_cell.length_c   1.000
_cell.angle_alpha   90.00
_cell.angle_beta   90.00
_cell.angle_gamma   90.00
#
_symmetry.space_group_name_H-M   'P 1'
#
loop_
_entity.id
_entity.type
_entity.pdbx_description
1 polymer ?
#
loop_
_entity_poly.entity_id
_entity_poly.type
_entity_poly.pdbx_seq_one_letter_code
_entity_poly.pdbx_strand_id
1 'polypeptide(L)'
;MSEPVDQVQSALAGLSVATPVPKTLIILSPLSYNHVFSRWWVRSSYLNSIVENPQRLHASSVGIASAVSMYPDQFSVQSSETRVDLKHPPEYVKRVHQDWSKILAQLCEDSPAKLAEGDLEVPDDWHSGDIYLSEGTLSALEGVVGAIEKGVDAIFSSDIKGCFVAIRPPGHHCHPGKPSGFCMINNVHLAIQYAADHHKLTHAVILDFDLHHGDGSQDITWRLSGYDSDEYNSDLASPAKIGYFSLHDINSYPCEPGYTTIDQVKNASICIMAHNLCIWNIHLRSYSSEDEFNQHYSSTYRALIDKAAEYLENASKKTENFKAAVFISAGFDASEWETEAMQRHSVHVPTSYYNRFTKDAFNEVASKYCDGRMLSLLEGGYSDGAISSGVLSHLTGFRNMDWQKEWGSAATVIGLERACKVRPGPSLKKSRAYSSFAQANPGNTPPVVPEWLPNAAELAKTFWKPYEKKPVRSRAKDDLITPPSSTSSTPYHYLRSESRYPSRQQAVPNVPVKATVHIDDSVPSSAGSVPGIEAVDQVVLSSVALPVSAFAEVQPEPSNEFIKRESRAFDSPLAERGNQNIERPVKQEKKPTGDISELVDDLQNLDLQY
;
A
#
# COMPACT_ATOMS: atom_id res chain seq x y z
N MET A 1 64.69 -30.67 17.37
CA MET A 1 63.81 -30.44 16.20
C MET A 1 62.48 -29.99 16.76
N SER A 2 62.30 -28.68 16.87
CA SER A 2 61.09 -28.03 17.35
C SER A 2 60.35 -27.50 16.12
N GLU A 3 59.29 -28.19 15.70
CA GLU A 3 58.36 -27.63 14.71
C GLU A 3 57.52 -26.53 15.37
N PRO A 4 57.26 -25.41 14.69
CA PRO A 4 56.61 -24.26 15.30
C PRO A 4 55.09 -24.44 15.33
N VAL A 5 54.53 -24.30 16.53
CA VAL A 5 53.10 -24.27 16.86
C VAL A 5 52.35 -23.11 16.15
N ASP A 6 53.07 -22.22 15.49
CA ASP A 6 52.54 -21.02 14.83
C ASP A 6 51.80 -21.30 13.50
N GLN A 7 51.99 -22.46 12.86
CA GLN A 7 51.29 -22.78 11.61
C GLN A 7 49.84 -23.27 11.82
N VAL A 8 49.50 -23.77 13.02
CA VAL A 8 48.13 -24.23 13.32
C VAL A 8 47.21 -23.06 13.70
N GLN A 9 47.74 -22.02 14.34
CA GLN A 9 46.97 -20.80 14.65
C GLN A 9 46.71 -19.92 13.41
N SER A 10 47.64 -19.90 12.44
CA SER A 10 47.42 -19.19 11.17
C SER A 10 46.39 -19.87 10.26
N ALA A 11 46.18 -21.19 10.38
CA ALA A 11 45.18 -21.93 9.59
C ALA A 11 43.75 -21.77 10.15
N LEU A 12 43.59 -21.44 11.43
CA LEU A 12 42.29 -21.19 12.08
C LEU A 12 41.81 -19.73 11.93
N ALA A 13 42.71 -18.80 11.61
CA ALA A 13 42.36 -17.40 11.33
C ALA A 13 41.74 -17.17 9.94
N GLY A 14 41.78 -18.18 9.06
CA GLY A 14 41.20 -18.12 7.70
C GLY A 14 39.78 -18.68 7.59
N LEU A 15 39.23 -19.26 8.66
CA LEU A 15 37.83 -19.63 8.72
C LEU A 15 37.05 -18.40 9.22
N SER A 16 36.73 -17.51 8.27
CA SER A 16 35.59 -16.61 8.44
C SER A 16 34.39 -17.47 8.85
N VAL A 17 34.07 -17.49 10.16
CA VAL A 17 32.76 -17.91 10.61
C VAL A 17 31.81 -17.01 9.85
N ALA A 18 31.18 -17.53 8.81
CA ALA A 18 30.20 -16.80 8.04
C ALA A 18 29.23 -16.22 9.08
N THR A 19 29.24 -14.89 9.23
CA THR A 19 28.29 -14.20 10.11
C THR A 19 26.92 -14.74 9.74
N PRO A 20 26.17 -15.34 10.69
CA PRO A 20 24.87 -15.92 10.38
C PRO A 20 24.04 -14.87 9.66
N VAL A 21 23.51 -15.21 8.48
CA VAL A 21 22.67 -14.28 7.73
C VAL A 21 21.53 -13.86 8.67
N PRO A 22 21.39 -12.55 8.99
CA PRO A 22 20.34 -12.02 9.86
C PRO A 22 19.00 -12.67 9.56
N LYS A 23 18.28 -13.22 10.54
CA LYS A 23 16.93 -13.78 10.32
C LYS A 23 15.96 -12.66 9.94
N THR A 24 14.90 -13.00 9.19
CA THR A 24 13.77 -12.10 9.03
C THR A 24 12.90 -12.19 10.28
N LEU A 25 12.64 -11.04 10.91
CA LEU A 25 11.75 -10.96 12.05
C LEU A 25 10.29 -10.91 11.58
N ILE A 26 9.42 -11.62 12.29
CA ILE A 26 7.98 -11.59 12.09
C ILE A 26 7.35 -11.14 13.40
N ILE A 27 6.60 -10.04 13.36
CA ILE A 27 5.91 -9.49 14.52
C ILE A 27 4.41 -9.73 14.36
N LEU A 28 3.84 -10.45 15.31
CA LEU A 28 2.40 -10.60 15.48
C LEU A 28 1.90 -9.48 16.41
N SER A 29 0.78 -8.84 16.07
CA SER A 29 0.10 -7.89 16.95
C SER A 29 -1.17 -8.49 17.57
N PRO A 30 -1.09 -9.28 18.68
CA PRO A 30 -2.23 -9.91 19.39
C PRO A 30 -3.47 -9.04 19.51
N LEU A 31 -3.30 -7.75 19.81
CA LEU A 31 -4.40 -6.81 20.02
C LEU A 31 -5.19 -6.51 18.75
N SER A 32 -4.63 -6.75 17.56
CA SER A 32 -5.31 -6.60 16.26
C SER A 32 -6.59 -7.46 16.15
N TYR A 33 -6.71 -8.53 16.94
CA TYR A 33 -7.93 -9.35 17.02
C TYR A 33 -9.12 -8.65 17.68
N ASN A 34 -8.89 -7.56 18.42
CA ASN A 34 -9.93 -6.87 19.17
C ASN A 34 -10.81 -5.96 18.29
N HIS A 35 -10.34 -5.58 17.10
CA HIS A 35 -11.15 -4.84 16.14
C HIS A 35 -12.17 -5.79 15.49
N VAL A 36 -13.44 -5.67 15.80
CA VAL A 36 -14.46 -6.63 15.36
C VAL A 36 -15.75 -5.93 14.98
N PHE A 37 -16.34 -6.35 13.87
CA PHE A 37 -17.66 -5.88 13.48
C PHE A 37 -18.70 -6.25 14.56
N SER A 38 -19.38 -5.25 15.12
CA SER A 38 -20.15 -5.41 16.37
C SER A 38 -21.63 -5.01 16.28
N ARG A 39 -22.15 -4.67 15.09
CA ARG A 39 -23.56 -4.30 14.91
C ARG A 39 -24.44 -5.53 14.97
N TRP A 40 -25.06 -5.78 16.12
CA TRP A 40 -25.85 -7.01 16.37
C TRP A 40 -27.19 -7.04 15.62
N TRP A 41 -27.67 -5.90 15.13
CA TRP A 41 -28.96 -5.75 14.45
C TRP A 41 -28.89 -6.02 12.94
N VAL A 42 -27.70 -6.22 12.37
CA VAL A 42 -27.57 -6.49 10.94
C VAL A 42 -27.91 -7.95 10.61
N ARG A 43 -28.43 -8.17 9.41
CA ARG A 43 -28.69 -9.52 8.91
C ARG A 43 -27.39 -10.28 8.65
N SER A 44 -27.44 -11.60 8.74
CA SER A 44 -26.28 -12.45 8.43
C SER A 44 -25.74 -12.25 7.01
N SER A 45 -26.58 -11.88 6.04
CA SER A 45 -26.15 -11.55 4.69
C SER A 45 -25.22 -10.33 4.63
N TYR A 46 -25.48 -9.31 5.46
CA TYR A 46 -24.61 -8.13 5.58
C TYR A 46 -23.34 -8.47 6.34
N LEU A 47 -23.43 -9.28 7.40
CA LEU A 47 -22.23 -9.76 8.10
C LEU A 47 -21.28 -10.52 7.15
N ASN A 48 -21.83 -11.27 6.19
CA ASN A 48 -21.05 -11.98 5.19
C ASN A 48 -20.40 -11.06 4.14
N SER A 49 -20.83 -9.80 4.00
CA SER A 49 -20.16 -8.82 3.14
C SER A 49 -19.02 -8.09 3.84
N ILE A 50 -18.82 -8.29 5.15
CA ILE A 50 -17.70 -7.71 5.89
C ILE A 50 -16.43 -8.54 5.62
N VAL A 51 -15.66 -8.09 4.64
CA VAL A 51 -14.43 -8.74 4.18
C VAL A 51 -13.24 -8.45 5.10
N GLU A 52 -13.19 -7.24 5.68
CA GLU A 52 -12.20 -6.88 6.67
C GLU A 52 -12.59 -7.50 8.02
N ASN A 53 -12.03 -8.65 8.37
CA ASN A 53 -12.40 -9.41 9.57
C ASN A 53 -11.19 -10.09 10.25
N PRO A 54 -11.28 -10.47 11.54
CA PRO A 54 -10.14 -11.04 12.27
C PRO A 54 -9.59 -12.35 11.71
N GLN A 55 -10.37 -13.09 10.91
CA GLN A 55 -9.90 -14.35 10.31
C GLN A 55 -8.76 -14.13 9.32
N ARG A 56 -8.63 -12.91 8.74
CA ARG A 56 -7.49 -12.51 7.91
C ARG A 56 -6.14 -12.70 8.60
N LEU A 57 -6.05 -12.39 9.90
CA LEU A 57 -4.82 -12.61 10.70
C LEU A 57 -4.51 -14.10 10.87
N HIS A 58 -5.53 -14.95 10.89
CA HIS A 58 -5.33 -16.40 10.94
C HIS A 58 -4.83 -16.93 9.58
N ALA A 59 -5.37 -16.44 8.47
CA ALA A 59 -4.86 -16.76 7.14
C ALA A 59 -3.40 -16.30 6.96
N SER A 60 -3.06 -15.10 7.44
CA SER A 60 -1.67 -14.61 7.49
C SER A 60 -0.79 -15.55 8.32
N SER A 61 -1.27 -16.03 9.47
CA SER A 61 -0.57 -17.02 10.29
C SER A 61 -0.31 -18.35 9.60
N VAL A 62 -1.22 -18.82 8.75
CA VAL A 62 -0.98 -20.02 7.94
C VAL A 62 0.16 -19.77 6.96
N GLY A 63 0.21 -18.61 6.30
CA GLY A 63 1.33 -18.22 5.44
C GLY A 63 2.67 -18.11 6.18
N ILE A 64 2.68 -17.42 7.33
CA ILE A 64 3.84 -17.31 8.23
C ILE A 64 4.32 -18.70 8.66
N ALA A 65 3.40 -19.53 9.17
CA ALA A 65 3.73 -20.85 9.67
C ALA A 65 4.25 -21.77 8.56
N SER A 66 3.80 -21.58 7.32
CA SER A 66 4.31 -22.29 6.16
C SER A 66 5.79 -21.94 5.92
N ALA A 67 6.11 -20.65 5.84
CA ALA A 67 7.49 -20.18 5.67
C ALA A 67 8.41 -20.64 6.82
N VAL A 68 7.95 -20.54 8.07
CA VAL A 68 8.70 -20.97 9.26
C VAL A 68 8.89 -22.50 9.29
N SER A 69 7.87 -23.27 8.91
CA SER A 69 7.96 -24.75 8.87
C SER A 69 8.92 -25.23 7.78
N MET A 70 8.98 -24.52 6.65
CA MET A 70 9.89 -24.83 5.56
C MET A 70 11.34 -24.41 5.88
N TYR A 71 11.52 -23.28 6.55
CA TYR A 71 12.84 -22.68 6.79
C TYR A 71 12.98 -22.09 8.21
N PRO A 72 13.00 -22.93 9.26
CA PRO A 72 12.97 -22.47 10.66
C PRO A 72 14.19 -21.62 11.05
N ASP A 73 15.33 -21.81 10.37
CA ASP A 73 16.54 -21.05 10.63
C ASP A 73 16.55 -19.65 9.99
N GLN A 74 15.59 -19.36 9.11
CA GLN A 74 15.54 -18.10 8.35
C GLN A 74 14.60 -17.06 8.98
N PHE A 75 13.72 -17.48 9.87
CA PHE A 75 12.68 -16.65 10.46
C PHE A 75 12.72 -16.69 11.99
N SER A 76 12.30 -15.58 12.60
CA SER A 76 12.00 -15.51 14.03
C SER A 76 10.62 -14.89 14.20
N VAL A 77 9.79 -15.48 15.05
CA VAL A 77 8.43 -14.98 15.30
C VAL A 77 8.38 -14.43 16.72
N GLN A 78 7.88 -13.20 16.84
CA GLN A 78 7.66 -12.53 18.11
C GLN A 78 6.26 -11.91 18.13
N SER A 79 5.77 -11.58 19.32
CA SER A 79 4.53 -10.82 19.48
C SER A 79 4.83 -9.44 20.07
N SER A 80 3.93 -8.49 19.81
CA SER A 80 3.91 -7.18 20.47
C SER A 80 2.53 -6.93 21.06
N GLU A 81 2.47 -6.78 22.38
CA GLU A 81 1.25 -6.33 23.09
C GLU A 81 1.42 -4.88 23.58
N THR A 82 2.51 -4.21 23.20
CA THR A 82 2.76 -2.80 23.48
C THR A 82 1.65 -1.95 22.89
N ARG A 83 1.22 -0.93 23.63
CA ARG A 83 0.20 0.03 23.23
C ARG A 83 0.80 1.42 23.22
N VAL A 84 0.43 2.19 22.22
CA VAL A 84 0.70 3.63 22.15
C VAL A 84 -0.61 4.37 22.35
N ASP A 85 -0.67 5.25 23.35
CA ASP A 85 -1.87 6.03 23.67
C ASP A 85 -2.22 6.98 22.51
N LEU A 86 -3.34 6.73 21.83
CA LEU A 86 -3.82 7.56 20.72
C LEU A 86 -4.65 8.76 21.18
N LYS A 87 -5.08 8.81 22.44
CA LYS A 87 -5.75 9.95 23.07
C LYS A 87 -4.75 11.05 23.42
N HIS A 88 -3.54 10.65 23.82
CA HIS A 88 -2.40 11.52 24.04
C HIS A 88 -1.25 11.13 23.10
N PRO A 89 -1.42 11.32 21.78
CA PRO A 89 -0.52 10.77 20.78
C PRO A 89 0.89 11.34 20.91
N PRO A 90 1.95 10.53 20.69
CA PRO A 90 3.30 11.04 20.55
C PRO A 90 3.43 11.93 19.29
N GLU A 91 4.50 12.72 19.22
CA GLU A 91 4.69 13.72 18.15
C GLU A 91 4.71 13.12 16.74
N TYR A 92 5.30 11.93 16.56
CA TYR A 92 5.30 11.26 15.25
C TYR A 92 3.88 10.91 14.77
N VAL A 93 2.97 10.54 15.69
CA VAL A 93 1.55 10.29 15.36
C VAL A 93 0.86 11.60 14.99
N LYS A 94 1.09 12.67 15.76
CA LYS A 94 0.55 14.01 15.44
C LYS A 94 1.07 14.53 14.10
N ARG A 95 2.31 14.24 13.73
CA ARG A 95 2.85 14.69 12.44
C ARG A 95 2.11 14.06 11.26
N VAL A 96 1.68 12.80 11.38
CA VAL A 96 0.90 12.09 10.35
C VAL A 96 -0.57 12.50 10.39
N HIS A 97 -1.16 12.51 11.60
CA HIS A 97 -2.61 12.55 11.78
C HIS A 97 -3.15 13.83 12.44
N GLN A 98 -2.30 14.78 12.81
CA GLN A 98 -2.72 15.98 13.53
C GLN A 98 -3.57 15.60 14.77
N ASP A 99 -4.76 16.16 14.93
CA ASP A 99 -5.71 15.82 16.01
C ASP A 99 -6.59 14.59 15.70
N TRP A 100 -6.51 14.00 14.51
CA TRP A 100 -7.35 12.89 14.08
C TRP A 100 -7.25 11.66 15.00
N SER A 101 -6.04 11.31 15.44
CA SER A 101 -5.83 10.18 16.36
C SER A 101 -6.63 10.34 17.66
N LYS A 102 -6.75 11.56 18.18
CA LYS A 102 -7.54 11.87 19.38
C LYS A 102 -9.03 11.77 19.11
N ILE A 103 -9.49 12.31 17.98
CA ILE A 103 -10.89 12.24 17.54
C ILE A 103 -11.28 10.76 17.38
N LEU A 104 -10.43 9.98 16.72
CA LEU A 104 -10.64 8.55 16.52
C LEU A 104 -10.69 7.78 17.85
N ALA A 105 -9.79 8.10 18.79
CA ALA A 105 -9.82 7.51 20.12
C ALA A 105 -11.13 7.79 20.84
N GLN A 106 -11.63 9.03 20.77
CA GLN A 106 -12.93 9.39 21.35
C GLN A 106 -14.09 8.65 20.67
N LEU A 107 -14.10 8.56 19.34
CA LEU A 107 -15.12 7.79 18.61
C LEU A 107 -15.12 6.31 19.01
N CYS A 108 -13.94 5.72 19.23
CA CYS A 108 -13.84 4.36 19.73
C CYS A 108 -14.39 4.20 21.16
N GLU A 109 -14.09 5.14 22.05
CA GLU A 109 -14.62 5.17 23.42
C GLU A 109 -16.15 5.30 23.46
N ASP A 110 -16.73 6.09 22.56
CA ASP A 110 -18.17 6.32 22.47
C ASP A 110 -18.91 5.16 21.77
N SER A 111 -18.21 4.37 20.95
CA SER A 111 -18.79 3.31 20.11
C SER A 111 -19.64 2.28 20.87
N PRO A 112 -19.27 1.78 22.07
CA PRO A 112 -20.05 0.73 22.74
C PRO A 112 -21.44 1.20 23.18
N ALA A 113 -21.57 2.47 23.58
CA ALA A 113 -22.85 3.04 23.97
C ALA A 113 -23.81 3.12 22.77
N LYS A 114 -23.33 3.65 21.63
CA LYS A 114 -24.10 3.69 20.38
C LYS A 114 -24.52 2.31 19.89
N LEU A 115 -23.58 1.36 19.88
CA LEU A 115 -23.86 -0.03 19.50
C LEU A 115 -24.89 -0.71 20.43
N ALA A 116 -24.90 -0.37 21.72
CA ALA A 116 -25.87 -0.91 22.66
C ALA A 116 -27.30 -0.41 22.38
N GLU A 117 -27.42 0.82 21.87
CA GLU A 117 -28.70 1.47 21.52
C GLU A 117 -29.20 1.08 20.12
N GLY A 118 -28.34 0.46 19.30
CA GLY A 118 -28.66 0.08 17.92
C GLY A 118 -28.32 1.16 16.89
N ASP A 119 -27.52 2.15 17.29
CA ASP A 119 -27.11 3.28 16.46
C ASP A 119 -25.76 3.02 15.77
N LEU A 120 -25.54 3.74 14.66
CA LEU A 120 -24.24 3.72 13.98
C LEU A 120 -23.17 4.40 14.85
N GLU A 121 -22.09 3.67 15.08
CA GLU A 121 -20.95 4.10 15.89
C GLU A 121 -19.98 5.03 15.17
N VAL A 122 -20.18 5.21 13.88
CA VAL A 122 -19.39 6.07 12.98
C VAL A 122 -20.23 7.25 12.47
N PRO A 123 -19.61 8.36 12.06
CA PRO A 123 -20.30 9.46 11.36
C PRO A 123 -21.11 9.01 10.14
N ASP A 124 -22.21 9.72 9.86
CA ASP A 124 -23.16 9.38 8.78
C ASP A 124 -22.58 9.50 7.37
N ASP A 125 -21.52 10.31 7.20
CA ASP A 125 -20.84 10.53 5.93
C ASP A 125 -19.77 9.46 5.63
N TRP A 126 -19.57 8.48 6.53
CA TRP A 126 -18.64 7.37 6.31
C TRP A 126 -19.32 6.16 5.70
N HIS A 127 -18.57 5.38 4.92
CA HIS A 127 -19.05 4.09 4.45
C HIS A 127 -19.10 3.10 5.61
N SER A 128 -20.27 2.94 6.19
CA SER A 128 -20.48 2.10 7.38
C SER A 128 -20.16 0.62 7.16
N GLY A 129 -20.10 0.13 5.91
CA GLY A 129 -19.64 -1.23 5.60
C GLY A 129 -18.13 -1.41 5.66
N ASP A 130 -17.37 -0.32 5.49
CA ASP A 130 -15.90 -0.36 5.44
C ASP A 130 -15.30 0.13 6.74
N ILE A 131 -15.86 1.19 7.31
CA ILE A 131 -15.43 1.73 8.58
C ILE A 131 -16.46 1.38 9.64
N TYR A 132 -16.02 0.62 10.64
CA TYR A 132 -16.81 0.25 11.80
C TYR A 132 -15.94 0.30 13.05
N LEU A 133 -16.55 0.56 14.21
CA LEU A 133 -15.85 0.62 15.49
C LEU A 133 -16.45 -0.40 16.46
N SER A 134 -15.69 -0.72 17.50
CA SER A 134 -16.10 -1.60 18.57
C SER A 134 -15.33 -1.30 19.85
N GLU A 135 -15.78 -1.85 20.97
CA GLU A 135 -15.11 -1.78 22.28
C GLU A 135 -13.61 -2.14 22.21
N GLY A 136 -13.24 -3.06 21.32
CA GLY A 136 -11.86 -3.49 21.15
C GLY A 136 -11.05 -2.73 20.09
N THR A 137 -11.67 -1.79 19.36
CA THR A 137 -11.03 -1.15 18.21
C THR A 137 -9.90 -0.20 18.62
N LEU A 138 -10.07 0.61 19.67
CA LEU A 138 -8.98 1.45 20.18
C LEU A 138 -7.78 0.60 20.59
N SER A 139 -8.03 -0.47 21.37
CA SER A 139 -6.99 -1.41 21.76
C SER A 139 -6.24 -2.03 20.58
N ALA A 140 -6.93 -2.31 19.47
CA ALA A 140 -6.32 -2.85 18.28
C ALA A 140 -5.40 -1.81 17.63
N LEU A 141 -5.89 -0.59 17.41
CA LEU A 141 -5.11 0.51 16.82
C LEU A 141 -3.86 0.83 17.63
N GLU A 142 -3.96 0.99 18.94
CA GLU A 142 -2.81 1.25 19.81
C GLU A 142 -1.77 0.11 19.76
N GLY A 143 -2.26 -1.13 19.65
CA GLY A 143 -1.42 -2.33 19.50
C GLY A 143 -0.78 -2.49 18.12
N VAL A 144 -1.43 -1.97 17.07
CA VAL A 144 -0.85 -1.88 15.73
C VAL A 144 0.33 -0.91 15.77
N VAL A 145 0.15 0.28 16.35
CA VAL A 145 1.23 1.26 16.48
C VAL A 145 2.40 0.70 17.31
N GLY A 146 2.13 0.07 18.46
CA GLY A 146 3.19 -0.57 19.26
C GLY A 146 3.89 -1.76 18.58
N ALA A 147 3.23 -2.46 17.65
CA ALA A 147 3.87 -3.49 16.82
C ALA A 147 4.75 -2.89 15.72
N ILE A 148 4.32 -1.76 15.15
CA ILE A 148 5.08 -0.98 14.16
C ILE A 148 6.36 -0.43 14.79
N GLU A 149 6.28 0.22 15.96
CA GLU A 149 7.45 0.74 16.69
C GLU A 149 8.50 -0.36 16.90
N LYS A 150 8.07 -1.53 17.39
CA LYS A 150 8.93 -2.70 17.58
C LYS A 150 9.58 -3.18 16.27
N GLY A 151 8.83 -3.17 15.17
CA GLY A 151 9.34 -3.56 13.85
C GLY A 151 10.38 -2.58 13.32
N VAL A 152 10.15 -1.28 13.51
CA VAL A 152 11.12 -0.23 13.18
C VAL A 152 12.38 -0.40 14.03
N ASP A 153 12.26 -0.49 15.35
CA ASP A 153 13.42 -0.67 16.24
C ASP A 153 14.26 -1.89 15.85
N ALA A 154 13.60 -2.99 15.46
CA ALA A 154 14.28 -4.18 14.99
C ALA A 154 15.10 -3.93 13.72
N ILE A 155 14.53 -3.34 12.66
CA ILE A 155 15.28 -3.14 11.40
C ILE A 155 16.42 -2.13 11.55
N PHE A 156 16.36 -1.21 12.51
CA PHE A 156 17.47 -0.29 12.79
C PHE A 156 18.54 -0.87 13.73
N SER A 157 18.35 -2.10 14.23
CA SER A 157 19.38 -2.83 14.97
C SER A 157 20.49 -3.40 14.08
N SER A 158 21.56 -3.91 14.68
CA SER A 158 22.64 -4.60 13.96
C SER A 158 22.19 -5.93 13.37
N ASP A 159 21.27 -6.64 14.05
CA ASP A 159 21.07 -8.08 13.89
C ASP A 159 19.88 -8.45 13.02
N ILE A 160 18.95 -7.51 12.78
CA ILE A 160 17.74 -7.72 11.98
C ILE A 160 17.72 -6.67 10.88
N LYS A 161 17.58 -7.13 9.63
CA LYS A 161 17.51 -6.25 8.44
C LYS A 161 16.12 -6.24 7.79
N GLY A 162 15.41 -7.37 7.87
CA GLY A 162 14.04 -7.50 7.37
C GLY A 162 13.04 -7.78 8.48
N CYS A 163 11.89 -7.11 8.46
CA CYS A 163 10.79 -7.37 9.38
C CYS A 163 9.43 -7.37 8.65
N PHE A 164 8.59 -8.36 8.92
CA PHE A 164 7.18 -8.40 8.50
C PHE A 164 6.27 -8.27 9.73
N VAL A 165 5.30 -7.38 9.71
CA VAL A 165 4.37 -7.14 10.83
C VAL A 165 2.95 -7.52 10.40
N ALA A 166 2.40 -8.55 11.03
CA ALA A 166 1.03 -9.00 10.84
C ALA A 166 0.09 -8.19 11.75
N ILE A 167 -0.55 -7.18 11.16
CA ILE A 167 -1.39 -6.17 11.83
C ILE A 167 -2.78 -6.10 11.21
N ARG A 168 -3.73 -5.59 11.99
CA ARG A 168 -5.07 -5.22 11.54
C ARG A 168 -5.68 -4.23 12.55
N PRO A 169 -6.30 -3.11 12.14
CA PRO A 169 -6.68 -2.71 10.78
C PRO A 169 -5.52 -2.35 9.83
N PRO A 170 -5.75 -2.35 8.49
CA PRO A 170 -4.80 -1.80 7.51
C PRO A 170 -4.72 -0.27 7.61
N GLY A 171 -3.88 0.38 6.80
CA GLY A 171 -3.61 1.81 6.90
C GLY A 171 -3.44 2.62 5.63
N HIS A 172 -3.14 2.03 4.47
CA HIS A 172 -2.68 2.82 3.32
C HIS A 172 -3.71 3.80 2.70
N HIS A 173 -5.01 3.63 2.96
CA HIS A 173 -6.09 4.54 2.56
C HIS A 173 -6.42 5.65 3.58
N CYS A 174 -5.84 5.59 4.78
CA CYS A 174 -6.12 6.63 5.77
C CYS A 174 -5.35 7.91 5.41
N HIS A 175 -6.10 8.98 5.18
CA HIS A 175 -5.61 10.34 5.00
C HIS A 175 -5.20 10.95 6.36
N PRO A 176 -4.61 12.17 6.42
CA PRO A 176 -4.24 12.80 7.68
C PRO A 176 -5.38 12.85 8.70
N GLY A 177 -6.61 13.14 8.26
CA GLY A 177 -7.77 13.26 9.16
C GLY A 177 -9.05 12.59 8.70
N LYS A 178 -8.95 11.63 7.77
CA LYS A 178 -10.13 10.95 7.22
C LYS A 178 -9.85 9.44 7.05
N PRO A 179 -10.65 8.56 7.69
CA PRO A 179 -10.55 7.12 7.48
C PRO A 179 -11.24 6.75 6.16
N SER A 180 -10.75 5.68 5.52
CA SER A 180 -11.24 5.23 4.21
C SER A 180 -10.75 3.81 3.92
N GLY A 181 -11.43 3.02 3.09
CA GLY A 181 -10.96 1.71 2.64
C GLY A 181 -10.50 0.78 3.78
N PHE A 182 -11.31 0.67 4.84
CA PHE A 182 -10.99 -0.04 6.09
C PHE A 182 -9.82 0.51 6.94
N CYS A 183 -9.14 1.56 6.46
CA CYS A 183 -7.97 2.17 7.08
C CYS A 183 -8.39 3.33 7.97
N MET A 184 -7.88 3.32 9.22
CA MET A 184 -8.26 4.33 10.23
C MET A 184 -7.07 5.16 10.73
N ILE A 185 -5.86 4.62 10.59
CA ILE A 185 -4.57 5.27 10.79
C ILE A 185 -3.64 4.83 9.67
N ASN A 186 -2.64 5.63 9.28
CA ASN A 186 -1.72 5.29 8.21
C ASN A 186 -0.44 4.64 8.76
N ASN A 187 -0.47 3.31 8.80
CA ASN A 187 0.55 2.47 9.43
C ASN A 187 1.96 2.73 8.89
N VAL A 188 2.12 2.83 7.56
CA VAL A 188 3.44 3.01 6.94
C VAL A 188 4.04 4.38 7.24
N HIS A 189 3.22 5.44 7.25
CA HIS A 189 3.69 6.78 7.60
C HIS A 189 4.01 6.91 9.09
N LEU A 190 3.24 6.25 9.97
CA LEU A 190 3.58 6.17 11.39
C LEU A 190 4.96 5.50 11.60
N ALA A 191 5.24 4.42 10.86
CA ALA A 191 6.53 3.74 10.90
C ALA A 191 7.68 4.67 10.48
N ILE A 192 7.49 5.42 9.39
CA ILE A 192 8.49 6.36 8.87
C ILE A 192 8.76 7.49 9.86
N GLN A 193 7.71 8.10 10.43
CA GLN A 193 7.89 9.21 11.36
C GLN A 193 8.50 8.74 12.69
N TYR A 194 8.13 7.56 13.18
CA TYR A 194 8.79 6.96 14.34
C TYR A 194 10.28 6.71 14.08
N ALA A 195 10.63 6.17 12.90
CA ALA A 195 12.01 5.96 12.48
C ALA A 195 12.80 7.29 12.34
N ALA A 196 12.16 8.35 11.86
CA ALA A 196 12.77 9.67 11.77
C ALA A 196 13.13 10.21 13.17
N ASP A 197 12.19 10.16 14.10
CA ASP A 197 12.37 10.71 15.45
C ASP A 197 13.41 9.92 16.26
N HIS A 198 13.32 8.59 16.24
CA HIS A 198 14.09 7.69 17.12
C HIS A 198 15.39 7.17 16.50
N HIS A 199 15.40 6.99 15.18
CA HIS A 199 16.53 6.40 14.46
C HIS A 199 17.22 7.34 13.49
N LYS A 200 16.81 8.63 13.45
CA LYS A 200 17.39 9.65 12.56
C LYS A 200 17.32 9.24 11.09
N LEU A 201 16.23 8.58 10.71
CA LEU A 201 15.92 8.28 9.32
C LEU A 201 15.84 9.61 8.53
N THR A 202 16.55 9.67 7.40
CA THR A 202 16.56 10.86 6.53
C THR A 202 15.74 10.66 5.27
N HIS A 203 15.63 9.41 4.78
CA HIS A 203 14.93 9.08 3.55
C HIS A 203 14.15 7.77 3.71
N ALA A 204 12.93 7.73 3.21
CA ALA A 204 12.10 6.53 3.20
C ALA A 204 11.62 6.25 1.77
N VAL A 205 11.53 4.96 1.43
CA VAL A 205 10.81 4.48 0.25
C VAL A 205 9.60 3.71 0.75
N ILE A 206 8.42 4.02 0.21
CA ILE A 206 7.22 3.21 0.35
C ILE A 206 7.02 2.48 -0.97
N LEU A 207 7.02 1.15 -0.92
CA LEU A 207 6.60 0.29 -2.03
C LEU A 207 5.23 -0.28 -1.69
N ASP A 208 4.22 0.08 -2.47
CA ASP A 208 2.83 -0.33 -2.26
C ASP A 208 2.41 -1.27 -3.39
N PHE A 209 2.15 -2.53 -3.04
CA PHE A 209 1.70 -3.55 -3.99
C PHE A 209 0.26 -4.02 -3.75
N ASP A 210 -0.44 -3.40 -2.78
CA ASP A 210 -1.87 -3.63 -2.60
C ASP A 210 -2.61 -3.35 -3.93
N LEU A 211 -3.67 -4.12 -4.22
CA LEU A 211 -4.43 -3.96 -5.45
C LEU A 211 -4.98 -2.54 -5.60
N HIS A 212 -5.31 -1.91 -4.47
CA HIS A 212 -5.93 -0.60 -4.41
C HIS A 212 -4.88 0.50 -4.31
N HIS A 213 -5.17 1.66 -4.90
CA HIS A 213 -4.29 2.81 -4.76
C HIS A 213 -4.29 3.29 -3.31
N GLY A 214 -3.12 3.32 -2.66
CA GLY A 214 -2.93 3.90 -1.33
C GLY A 214 -3.02 5.42 -1.32
N ASP A 215 -4.19 5.95 -1.67
CA ASP A 215 -4.52 7.38 -1.78
C ASP A 215 -4.21 8.17 -0.51
N GLY A 216 -4.51 7.62 0.67
CA GLY A 216 -4.13 8.22 1.95
C GLY A 216 -2.62 8.32 2.14
N SER A 217 -1.87 7.29 1.74
CA SER A 217 -0.40 7.29 1.80
C SER A 217 0.22 8.28 0.82
N GLN A 218 -0.36 8.43 -0.36
CA GLN A 218 0.05 9.45 -1.33
C GLN A 218 -0.21 10.86 -0.80
N ASP A 219 -1.40 11.11 -0.25
CA ASP A 219 -1.78 12.41 0.30
C ASP A 219 -0.87 12.83 1.48
N ILE A 220 -0.59 11.90 2.39
CA ILE A 220 0.36 12.16 3.48
C ILE A 220 1.78 12.41 2.94
N THR A 221 2.22 11.67 1.91
CA THR A 221 3.52 11.91 1.26
C THR A 221 3.59 13.31 0.67
N TRP A 222 2.52 13.75 0.00
CA TRP A 222 2.41 15.09 -0.55
C TRP A 222 2.53 16.14 0.56
N ARG A 223 1.71 16.04 1.60
CA ARG A 223 1.71 16.98 2.72
C ARG A 223 3.06 17.05 3.43
N LEU A 224 3.67 15.90 3.71
CA LEU A 224 4.93 15.80 4.43
C LEU A 224 6.16 16.18 3.58
N SER A 225 6.00 16.40 2.27
CA SER A 225 7.05 17.05 1.46
C SER A 225 7.17 18.55 1.77
N GLY A 226 6.18 19.12 2.47
CA GLY A 226 6.10 20.51 2.87
C GLY A 226 5.12 21.33 2.04
N TYR A 227 4.27 20.71 1.20
CA TYR A 227 3.21 21.42 0.49
C TYR A 227 1.87 21.20 1.21
N ASP A 228 1.19 22.28 1.57
CA ASP A 228 -0.21 22.27 2.02
C ASP A 228 -0.97 23.21 1.11
N SER A 229 -1.82 22.65 0.24
CA SER A 229 -2.36 23.33 -0.94
C SER A 229 -1.25 23.86 -1.87
N ASP A 230 -1.38 25.09 -2.38
CA ASP A 230 -0.43 25.71 -3.33
C ASP A 230 0.77 26.39 -2.66
N GLU A 231 0.84 26.38 -1.32
CA GLU A 231 1.91 27.04 -0.56
C GLU A 231 2.86 26.03 0.10
N TYR A 232 4.16 26.34 0.03
CA TYR A 232 5.17 25.58 0.75
C TYR A 232 5.24 26.04 2.22
N ASN A 233 5.09 25.08 3.13
CA ASN A 233 5.21 25.26 4.56
C ASN A 233 6.27 24.29 5.13
N SER A 234 7.41 24.86 5.53
CA SER A 234 8.51 24.10 6.12
C SER A 234 8.15 23.41 7.43
N ASP A 235 7.17 23.91 8.18
CA ASP A 235 6.77 23.36 9.47
C ASP A 235 6.02 22.03 9.32
N LEU A 236 5.45 21.79 8.13
CA LEU A 236 4.79 20.52 7.77
C LEU A 236 5.77 19.48 7.23
N ALA A 237 6.96 19.91 6.79
CA ALA A 237 7.91 19.02 6.17
C ALA A 237 8.39 17.96 7.17
N SER A 238 8.30 16.70 6.76
CA SER A 238 8.83 15.59 7.53
C SER A 238 10.35 15.68 7.64
N PRO A 239 10.94 15.31 8.81
CA PRO A 239 12.39 15.19 8.95
C PRO A 239 12.98 14.17 7.97
N ALA A 240 12.24 13.09 7.66
CA ALA A 240 12.58 12.15 6.61
C ALA A 240 11.88 12.50 5.29
N LYS A 241 12.61 12.56 4.17
CA LYS A 241 12.01 12.70 2.83
C LYS A 241 11.45 11.36 2.36
N ILE A 242 10.29 11.37 1.72
CA ILE A 242 9.52 10.15 1.42
C ILE A 242 9.32 10.04 -0.09
N GLY A 243 9.68 8.88 -0.65
CA GLY A 243 9.26 8.47 -1.99
C GLY A 243 8.16 7.42 -1.90
N TYR A 244 7.02 7.67 -2.54
CA TYR A 244 5.88 6.76 -2.60
C TYR A 244 5.78 6.13 -4.00
N PHE A 245 5.73 4.80 -4.07
CA PHE A 245 5.75 4.04 -5.31
C PHE A 245 4.66 2.97 -5.22
N SER A 246 3.62 3.04 -6.06
CA SER A 246 2.46 2.14 -6.00
C SER A 246 2.18 1.44 -7.32
N LEU A 247 1.89 0.13 -7.24
CA LEU A 247 1.31 -0.66 -8.31
C LEU A 247 -0.14 -1.01 -7.93
N HIS A 248 -1.13 -0.59 -8.71
CA HIS A 248 -2.53 -0.84 -8.38
C HIS A 248 -3.41 -0.98 -9.63
N ASP A 249 -4.62 -1.49 -9.46
CA ASP A 249 -5.65 -1.43 -10.49
C ASP A 249 -6.35 -0.08 -10.43
N ILE A 250 -6.10 0.77 -11.44
CA ILE A 250 -6.65 2.13 -11.54
C ILE A 250 -8.18 2.18 -11.62
N ASN A 251 -8.84 1.08 -11.98
CA ASN A 251 -10.30 1.04 -12.01
C ASN A 251 -10.90 0.54 -10.69
N SER A 252 -10.07 0.06 -9.77
CA SER A 252 -10.48 -0.35 -8.43
C SER A 252 -10.42 0.83 -7.46
N TYR A 253 -10.75 0.58 -6.19
CA TYR A 253 -10.82 1.60 -5.16
C TYR A 253 -9.53 2.44 -5.07
N PRO A 254 -9.62 3.79 -4.96
CA PRO A 254 -10.83 4.62 -4.81
C PRO A 254 -11.41 5.14 -6.15
N CYS A 255 -10.99 4.56 -7.27
CA CYS A 255 -11.29 5.01 -8.63
C CYS A 255 -12.39 4.19 -9.32
N GLU A 256 -13.32 3.59 -8.57
CA GLU A 256 -14.32 2.71 -9.19
C GLU A 256 -15.28 3.44 -10.14
N PRO A 257 -15.63 2.83 -11.29
CA PRO A 257 -16.63 3.37 -12.20
C PRO A 257 -17.95 3.69 -11.49
N GLY A 258 -18.46 4.90 -11.74
CA GLY A 258 -19.70 5.41 -11.14
C GLY A 258 -19.52 6.15 -9.81
N TYR A 259 -18.35 6.03 -9.18
CA TYR A 259 -18.02 6.67 -7.90
C TYR A 259 -16.76 7.56 -7.99
N THR A 260 -15.90 7.28 -8.96
CA THR A 260 -14.64 7.99 -9.19
C THR A 260 -14.82 9.47 -9.58
N THR A 261 -13.89 10.29 -9.13
CA THR A 261 -13.76 11.71 -9.49
C THR A 261 -12.55 11.92 -10.41
N ILE A 262 -12.54 13.04 -11.14
CA ILE A 262 -11.41 13.43 -12.00
C ILE A 262 -10.11 13.51 -11.19
N ASP A 263 -10.17 14.04 -9.97
CA ASP A 263 -8.98 14.22 -9.13
C ASP A 263 -8.45 12.89 -8.60
N GLN A 264 -9.32 11.93 -8.28
CA GLN A 264 -8.88 10.58 -7.91
C GLN A 264 -8.13 9.89 -9.07
N VAL A 265 -8.69 9.92 -10.29
CA VAL A 265 -8.03 9.32 -11.46
C VAL A 265 -6.69 10.00 -11.75
N LYS A 266 -6.63 11.34 -11.67
CA LYS A 266 -5.37 12.08 -11.82
C LYS A 266 -4.37 11.65 -10.76
N ASN A 267 -4.77 11.67 -9.49
CA ASN A 267 -3.90 11.35 -8.35
C ASN A 267 -3.34 9.93 -8.43
N ALA A 268 -4.18 8.94 -8.74
CA ALA A 268 -3.76 7.55 -8.93
C ALA A 268 -2.89 7.36 -10.20
N SER A 269 -2.75 8.37 -11.05
CA SER A 269 -1.92 8.34 -12.26
C SER A 269 -0.65 9.21 -12.17
N ILE A 270 -0.41 9.88 -11.04
CA ILE A 270 0.73 10.81 -10.90
C ILE A 270 2.07 10.08 -10.94
N CYS A 271 3.01 10.64 -11.71
CA CYS A 271 4.42 10.28 -11.72
C CYS A 271 5.27 11.55 -11.63
N ILE A 272 5.84 11.84 -10.46
CA ILE A 272 6.66 13.01 -10.16
C ILE A 272 7.87 12.64 -9.29
N MET A 273 9.04 13.17 -9.64
CA MET A 273 10.28 13.06 -8.86
C MET A 273 11.01 14.41 -8.87
N ALA A 274 10.39 15.43 -8.29
CA ALA A 274 10.86 16.83 -8.35
C ALA A 274 10.41 17.61 -7.10
N HIS A 275 11.06 18.74 -6.83
CA HIS A 275 10.66 19.67 -5.75
C HIS A 275 10.49 19.04 -4.35
N ASN A 276 11.36 18.09 -3.98
CA ASN A 276 11.28 17.29 -2.75
C ASN A 276 10.04 16.38 -2.63
N LEU A 277 9.31 16.18 -3.73
CA LEU A 277 8.19 15.28 -3.85
C LEU A 277 8.55 14.12 -4.79
N CYS A 278 8.29 12.90 -4.34
CA CYS A 278 8.53 11.69 -5.11
C CYS A 278 7.31 10.77 -4.99
N ILE A 279 6.50 10.71 -6.04
CA ILE A 279 5.32 9.85 -6.16
C ILE A 279 5.37 9.19 -7.53
N TRP A 280 5.26 7.87 -7.59
CA TRP A 280 5.27 7.14 -8.85
C TRP A 280 4.22 6.04 -8.86
N ASN A 281 3.18 6.23 -9.66
CA ASN A 281 2.09 5.27 -9.79
C ASN A 281 2.20 4.48 -11.10
N ILE A 282 2.01 3.17 -11.00
CA ILE A 282 1.93 2.26 -12.14
C ILE A 282 0.62 1.49 -12.06
N HIS A 283 -0.02 1.30 -13.20
CA HIS A 283 -1.28 0.57 -13.28
C HIS A 283 -1.05 -0.88 -13.69
N LEU A 284 -1.71 -1.79 -12.97
CA LEU A 284 -1.75 -3.20 -13.33
C LEU A 284 -2.44 -3.40 -14.68
N ARG A 285 -2.02 -4.45 -15.38
CA ARG A 285 -2.53 -4.89 -16.67
C ARG A 285 -2.97 -6.33 -16.58
N SER A 286 -4.05 -6.65 -17.30
CA SER A 286 -4.44 -8.04 -17.54
C SER A 286 -3.34 -8.79 -18.29
N TYR A 287 -3.29 -10.10 -18.09
CA TYR A 287 -2.41 -11.01 -18.81
C TYR A 287 -3.15 -12.33 -19.08
N SER A 288 -2.73 -13.02 -20.13
CA SER A 288 -3.31 -14.30 -20.58
C SER A 288 -2.36 -15.48 -20.40
N SER A 289 -1.08 -15.22 -20.14
CA SER A 289 -0.04 -16.23 -19.96
C SER A 289 1.06 -15.77 -18.99
N GLU A 290 1.82 -16.73 -18.46
CA GLU A 290 2.97 -16.48 -17.58
C GLU A 290 4.05 -15.62 -18.29
N ASP A 291 4.26 -15.84 -19.58
CA ASP A 291 5.22 -15.07 -20.39
C ASP A 291 4.79 -13.60 -20.56
N GLU A 292 3.50 -13.36 -20.79
CA GLU A 292 2.94 -12.01 -20.87
C GLU A 292 3.05 -11.29 -19.53
N PHE A 293 2.75 -11.97 -18.42
CA PHE A 293 2.96 -11.41 -17.09
C PHE A 293 4.43 -11.06 -16.85
N ASN A 294 5.35 -11.95 -17.24
CA ASN A 294 6.79 -11.70 -17.14
C ASN A 294 7.24 -10.49 -17.97
N GLN A 295 6.64 -10.29 -19.15
CA GLN A 295 6.84 -9.10 -19.96
C GLN A 295 6.32 -7.84 -19.27
N HIS A 296 5.11 -7.85 -18.71
CA HIS A 296 4.57 -6.71 -17.94
C HIS A 296 5.45 -6.38 -16.74
N TYR A 297 5.90 -7.40 -16.01
CA TYR A 297 6.79 -7.21 -14.87
C TYR A 297 8.10 -6.55 -15.30
N SER A 298 8.81 -7.14 -16.28
CA SER A 298 10.13 -6.66 -16.71
C SER A 298 10.10 -5.29 -17.38
N SER A 299 9.05 -4.97 -18.12
CA SER A 299 8.94 -3.71 -18.88
C SER A 299 8.28 -2.58 -18.11
N THR A 300 7.36 -2.89 -17.20
CA THR A 300 6.46 -1.91 -16.57
C THR A 300 6.56 -1.96 -15.05
N TYR A 301 6.24 -3.08 -14.40
CA TYR A 301 6.14 -3.10 -12.93
C TYR A 301 7.48 -2.93 -12.22
N ARG A 302 8.56 -3.45 -12.84
CA ARG A 302 9.94 -3.32 -12.38
C ARG A 302 10.39 -1.85 -12.28
N ALA A 303 9.78 -0.95 -13.06
CA ALA A 303 10.09 0.47 -13.01
C ALA A 303 9.81 1.11 -11.64
N LEU A 304 8.91 0.56 -10.81
CA LEU A 304 8.74 1.04 -9.42
C LEU A 304 10.02 0.87 -8.61
N ILE A 305 10.66 -0.30 -8.75
CA ILE A 305 11.89 -0.61 -8.03
C ILE A 305 13.05 0.24 -8.58
N ASP A 306 13.12 0.41 -9.89
CA ASP A 306 14.16 1.22 -10.53
C ASP A 306 14.02 2.71 -10.15
N LYS A 307 12.80 3.24 -10.06
CA LYS A 307 12.53 4.61 -9.63
C LYS A 307 12.78 4.82 -8.13
N ALA A 308 12.48 3.83 -7.30
CA ALA A 308 12.85 3.85 -5.89
C ALA A 308 14.37 3.85 -5.68
N ALA A 309 15.10 3.05 -6.47
CA ALA A 309 16.56 3.05 -6.48
C ALA A 309 17.13 4.40 -6.94
N GLU A 310 16.61 4.97 -8.04
CA GLU A 310 17.00 6.29 -8.54
C GLU A 310 16.80 7.39 -7.49
N TYR A 311 15.67 7.36 -6.79
CA TYR A 311 15.37 8.30 -5.70
C TYR A 311 16.42 8.24 -4.60
N LEU A 312 16.74 7.05 -4.08
CA LEU A 312 17.71 6.89 -3.00
C LEU A 312 19.16 7.13 -3.46
N GLU A 313 19.51 6.73 -4.68
CA GLU A 313 20.83 7.02 -5.25
C GLU A 313 21.07 8.53 -5.30
N ASN A 314 20.10 9.29 -5.81
CA ASN A 314 20.18 10.76 -5.84
C ASN A 314 20.28 11.37 -4.44
N ALA A 315 19.51 10.85 -3.49
CA ALA A 315 19.53 11.32 -2.10
C ALA A 315 20.88 11.05 -1.41
N SER A 316 21.46 9.86 -1.61
CA SER A 316 22.74 9.44 -1.03
C SER A 316 23.91 10.32 -1.44
N LYS A 317 23.89 10.86 -2.67
CA LYS A 317 24.92 11.77 -3.18
C LYS A 317 24.82 13.19 -2.60
N LYS A 318 23.65 13.58 -2.07
CA LYS A 318 23.32 14.96 -1.69
C LYS A 318 23.17 15.17 -0.18
N THR A 319 23.15 14.11 0.62
CA THR A 319 22.82 14.17 2.05
C THR A 319 24.01 13.74 2.91
N GLU A 320 24.55 14.65 3.70
CA GLU A 320 25.76 14.45 4.53
C GLU A 320 25.64 13.31 5.55
N ASN A 321 24.43 13.02 6.05
CA ASN A 321 24.15 11.93 6.98
C ASN A 321 23.07 10.99 6.42
N PHE A 322 23.21 10.59 5.16
CA PHE A 322 22.23 9.76 4.49
C PHE A 322 21.96 8.46 5.27
N LYS A 323 20.70 8.30 5.68
CA LYS A 323 20.18 7.10 6.33
C LYS A 323 18.80 6.81 5.76
N ALA A 324 18.63 5.62 5.19
CA ALA A 324 17.40 5.21 4.51
C ALA A 324 16.87 3.84 4.96
N ALA A 325 15.59 3.61 4.70
CA ALA A 325 14.88 2.34 4.89
C ALA A 325 13.75 2.17 3.85
N VAL A 326 13.47 0.93 3.49
CA VAL A 326 12.33 0.55 2.65
C VAL A 326 11.16 0.12 3.53
N PHE A 327 9.98 0.61 3.21
CA PHE A 327 8.72 0.24 3.83
C PHE A 327 7.80 -0.34 2.76
N ILE A 328 7.15 -1.47 3.03
CA ILE A 328 6.26 -2.13 2.08
C ILE A 328 4.83 -2.14 2.66
N SER A 329 3.90 -1.51 1.95
CA SER A 329 2.46 -1.68 2.13
C SER A 329 2.07 -2.98 1.42
N ALA A 330 1.89 -4.05 2.21
CA ALA A 330 1.77 -5.40 1.70
C ALA A 330 0.32 -5.90 1.71
N GLY A 331 -0.42 -5.54 0.65
CA GLY A 331 -1.77 -6.05 0.37
C GLY A 331 -1.75 -7.26 -0.55
N PHE A 332 -2.47 -8.32 -0.19
CA PHE A 332 -2.49 -9.56 -0.97
C PHE A 332 -3.75 -9.73 -1.84
N ASP A 333 -4.56 -8.68 -1.97
CA ASP A 333 -5.82 -8.66 -2.75
C ASP A 333 -5.61 -8.60 -4.26
N ALA A 334 -4.40 -8.30 -4.74
CA ALA A 334 -4.07 -8.47 -6.17
C ALA A 334 -3.85 -9.94 -6.56
N SER A 335 -3.86 -10.88 -5.61
CA SER A 335 -3.52 -12.29 -5.84
C SER A 335 -4.53 -12.99 -6.73
N GLU A 336 -4.08 -13.81 -7.68
CA GLU A 336 -4.95 -14.71 -8.49
C GLU A 336 -5.90 -15.62 -7.67
N TRP A 337 -5.67 -15.75 -6.35
CA TRP A 337 -6.50 -16.51 -5.41
C TRP A 337 -7.51 -15.64 -4.63
N GLU A 338 -7.62 -14.36 -4.94
CA GLU A 338 -8.61 -13.46 -4.36
C GLU A 338 -9.99 -13.67 -5.00
N THR A 339 -11.03 -13.17 -4.34
CA THR A 339 -12.40 -13.22 -4.82
C THR A 339 -12.66 -12.22 -5.95
N GLU A 340 -13.53 -12.59 -6.89
CA GLU A 340 -13.96 -11.73 -8.02
C GLU A 340 -14.53 -10.37 -7.54
N ALA A 341 -15.13 -10.33 -6.35
CA ALA A 341 -15.70 -9.10 -5.79
C ALA A 341 -14.64 -8.04 -5.44
N MET A 342 -13.43 -8.48 -5.08
CA MET A 342 -12.27 -7.63 -4.83
C MET A 342 -11.48 -7.38 -6.12
N GLN A 343 -11.51 -8.30 -7.09
CA GLN A 343 -10.82 -8.19 -8.38
C GLN A 343 -11.78 -7.91 -9.54
N ARG A 344 -12.52 -6.80 -9.46
CA ARG A 344 -13.68 -6.54 -10.33
C ARG A 344 -13.34 -6.42 -11.83
N HIS A 345 -12.08 -6.17 -12.18
CA HIS A 345 -11.63 -5.97 -13.56
C HIS A 345 -10.81 -7.14 -14.11
N SER A 346 -10.78 -8.28 -13.41
CA SER A 346 -9.95 -9.45 -13.78
C SER A 346 -8.47 -9.08 -13.98
N VAL A 347 -8.01 -8.09 -13.22
CA VAL A 347 -6.63 -7.68 -13.13
C VAL A 347 -6.09 -8.23 -11.82
N HIS A 348 -5.07 -9.07 -11.91
CA HIS A 348 -4.46 -9.73 -10.77
C HIS A 348 -2.97 -9.96 -11.04
N VAL A 349 -2.28 -10.58 -10.09
CA VAL A 349 -0.89 -11.02 -10.19
C VAL A 349 -0.81 -12.50 -9.79
N PRO A 350 0.08 -13.29 -10.40
CA PRO A 350 0.31 -14.65 -9.96
C PRO A 350 0.94 -14.65 -8.57
N THR A 351 0.74 -15.71 -7.79
CA THR A 351 1.27 -15.80 -6.43
C THR A 351 2.79 -15.60 -6.36
N SER A 352 3.53 -15.99 -7.41
CA SER A 352 4.98 -15.80 -7.54
C SER A 352 5.43 -14.33 -7.59
N TYR A 353 4.53 -13.41 -7.93
CA TYR A 353 4.80 -11.97 -7.97
C TYR A 353 5.30 -11.45 -6.64
N TYR A 354 4.66 -11.80 -5.52
CA TYR A 354 5.02 -11.28 -4.20
C TYR A 354 6.44 -11.67 -3.79
N ASN A 355 6.88 -12.90 -4.12
CA ASN A 355 8.27 -13.32 -3.97
C ASN A 355 9.20 -12.46 -4.84
N ARG A 356 8.92 -12.36 -6.15
CA ARG A 356 9.76 -11.63 -7.09
C ARG A 356 9.90 -10.16 -6.74
N PHE A 357 8.78 -9.48 -6.46
CA PHE A 357 8.75 -8.06 -6.07
C PHE A 357 9.57 -7.81 -4.82
N THR A 358 9.45 -8.67 -3.81
CA THR A 358 10.15 -8.50 -2.54
C THR A 358 11.63 -8.80 -2.63
N LYS A 359 12.03 -9.79 -3.44
CA LYS A 359 13.45 -10.02 -3.78
C LYS A 359 14.05 -8.80 -4.45
N ASP A 360 13.33 -8.26 -5.42
CA ASP A 360 13.73 -7.10 -6.19
C ASP A 360 13.86 -5.85 -5.30
N ALA A 361 12.87 -5.58 -4.46
CA ALA A 361 12.90 -4.51 -3.46
C ALA A 361 14.11 -4.65 -2.52
N PHE A 362 14.37 -5.86 -2.04
CA PHE A 362 15.49 -6.13 -1.15
C PHE A 362 16.84 -5.94 -1.86
N ASN A 363 17.05 -6.61 -2.99
CA ASN A 363 18.34 -6.64 -3.68
C ASN A 363 18.70 -5.31 -4.33
N GLU A 364 17.70 -4.61 -4.89
CA GLU A 364 17.93 -3.44 -5.74
C GLU A 364 17.75 -2.12 -4.99
N VAL A 365 17.06 -2.12 -3.84
CA VAL A 365 16.82 -0.90 -3.05
C VAL A 365 17.38 -1.06 -1.64
N ALA A 366 16.86 -2.00 -0.85
CA ALA A 366 17.18 -2.07 0.57
C ALA A 366 18.66 -2.41 0.82
N SER A 367 19.20 -3.42 0.14
CA SER A 367 20.59 -3.86 0.28
C SER A 367 21.58 -2.80 -0.20
N LYS A 368 21.27 -2.09 -1.29
CA LYS A 368 22.18 -1.11 -1.92
C LYS A 368 22.21 0.24 -1.19
N TYR A 369 21.06 0.71 -0.70
CA TYR A 369 20.91 2.08 -0.20
C TYR A 369 20.44 2.18 1.25
N CYS A 370 19.98 1.08 1.85
CA CYS A 370 19.36 1.10 3.18
C CYS A 370 20.05 0.20 4.19
N ASP A 371 21.27 -0.30 3.92
CA ASP A 371 21.96 -1.32 4.74
C ASP A 371 21.08 -2.56 5.01
N GLY A 372 20.24 -2.92 4.03
CA GLY A 372 19.28 -4.03 4.10
C GLY A 372 17.99 -3.74 4.88
N ARG A 373 17.81 -2.53 5.43
CA ARG A 373 16.63 -2.16 6.25
C ARG A 373 15.34 -2.18 5.44
N MET A 374 14.47 -3.14 5.75
CA MET A 374 13.18 -3.30 5.10
C MET A 374 12.09 -3.73 6.09
N LEU A 375 11.04 -2.91 6.24
CA LEU A 375 9.86 -3.22 7.05
C LEU A 375 8.67 -3.43 6.12
N SER A 376 7.91 -4.50 6.32
CA SER A 376 6.67 -4.74 5.58
C SER A 376 5.50 -4.88 6.53
N LEU A 377 4.41 -4.19 6.21
CA LEU A 377 3.20 -4.11 7.03
C LEU A 377 2.03 -4.70 6.25
N LEU A 378 1.28 -5.61 6.86
CA LEU A 378 0.09 -6.21 6.24
C LEU A 378 -0.99 -5.13 5.98
N GLU A 379 -1.47 -5.05 4.75
CA GLU A 379 -2.57 -4.17 4.30
C GLU A 379 -3.81 -5.00 3.93
N GLY A 380 -4.24 -5.01 2.66
CA GLY A 380 -5.37 -5.75 2.11
C GLY A 380 -5.14 -7.24 1.87
N GLY A 381 -6.07 -7.86 1.13
CA GLY A 381 -6.20 -9.31 0.95
C GLY A 381 -7.30 -9.87 1.85
N TYR A 382 -8.27 -10.56 1.27
CA TYR A 382 -9.56 -10.87 1.89
C TYR A 382 -10.01 -12.32 1.70
N SER A 383 -9.39 -13.06 0.78
CA SER A 383 -9.52 -14.51 0.70
C SER A 383 -8.44 -15.23 1.52
N ASP A 384 -8.80 -16.38 2.10
CA ASP A 384 -7.84 -17.24 2.81
C ASP A 384 -6.67 -17.65 1.88
N GLY A 385 -6.97 -17.98 0.62
CA GLY A 385 -6.00 -18.42 -0.37
C GLY A 385 -5.03 -17.32 -0.79
N ALA A 386 -5.53 -16.10 -0.98
CA ALA A 386 -4.73 -14.92 -1.32
C ALA A 386 -3.75 -14.56 -0.20
N ILE A 387 -4.24 -14.41 1.03
CA ILE A 387 -3.41 -14.02 2.18
C ILE A 387 -2.39 -15.12 2.50
N SER A 388 -2.82 -16.37 2.64
CA SER A 388 -1.91 -17.43 3.10
C SER A 388 -0.81 -17.75 2.08
N SER A 389 -1.14 -17.79 0.78
CA SER A 389 -0.16 -18.04 -0.28
C SER A 389 0.70 -16.81 -0.56
N GLY A 390 0.11 -15.61 -0.54
CA GLY A 390 0.79 -14.33 -0.70
C GLY A 390 1.82 -14.07 0.39
N VAL A 391 1.46 -14.27 1.67
CA VAL A 391 2.40 -14.11 2.79
C VAL A 391 3.55 -15.11 2.71
N LEU A 392 3.29 -16.38 2.34
CA LEU A 392 4.36 -17.36 2.10
C LEU A 392 5.30 -16.91 0.97
N SER A 393 4.74 -16.43 -0.14
CA SER A 393 5.50 -15.90 -1.29
C SER A 393 6.35 -14.70 -0.91
N HIS A 394 5.77 -13.74 -0.22
CA HIS A 394 6.44 -12.54 0.28
C HIS A 394 7.60 -12.86 1.23
N LEU A 395 7.38 -13.72 2.23
CA LEU A 395 8.39 -14.08 3.23
C LEU A 395 9.57 -14.86 2.64
N THR A 396 9.31 -15.75 1.67
CA THR A 396 10.42 -16.42 0.95
C THR A 396 11.22 -15.43 0.10
N GLY A 397 10.56 -14.41 -0.47
CA GLY A 397 11.22 -13.32 -1.17
C GLY A 397 12.12 -12.47 -0.28
N PHE A 398 11.70 -12.19 0.96
CA PHE A 398 12.51 -11.54 2.00
C PHE A 398 13.85 -12.24 2.27
N ARG A 399 13.91 -13.56 2.03
CA ARG A 399 15.12 -14.38 2.22
C ARG A 399 15.89 -14.63 0.93
N ASN A 400 15.57 -13.89 -0.12
CA ASN A 400 16.13 -14.06 -1.45
C ASN A 400 15.98 -15.49 -2.02
N MET A 401 14.96 -16.24 -1.58
CA MET A 401 14.72 -17.61 -2.02
C MET A 401 13.94 -17.63 -3.34
N ASP A 402 14.27 -18.56 -4.23
CA ASP A 402 13.52 -18.75 -5.46
C ASP A 402 12.17 -19.41 -5.21
N TRP A 403 11.12 -18.78 -5.76
CA TRP A 403 9.77 -19.31 -5.71
C TRP A 403 9.67 -20.64 -6.46
N GLN A 404 9.16 -21.67 -5.78
CA GLN A 404 8.86 -22.96 -6.42
C GLN A 404 7.42 -22.98 -6.89
N LYS A 405 7.19 -23.38 -8.16
CA LYS A 405 5.86 -23.34 -8.80
C LYS A 405 4.82 -24.18 -8.05
N GLU A 406 5.26 -25.24 -7.40
CA GLU A 406 4.45 -26.17 -6.61
C GLU A 406 3.84 -25.51 -5.38
N TRP A 407 4.50 -24.50 -4.80
CA TRP A 407 4.01 -23.76 -3.64
C TRP A 407 2.79 -22.90 -3.97
N GLY A 408 2.72 -22.38 -5.20
CA GLY A 408 1.57 -21.65 -5.73
C GLY A 408 0.55 -22.53 -6.46
N SER A 409 0.74 -23.85 -6.50
CA SER A 409 -0.19 -24.73 -7.19
C SER A 409 -1.57 -24.75 -6.53
N ALA A 410 -2.62 -24.97 -7.33
CA ALA A 410 -3.99 -25.04 -6.83
C ALA A 410 -4.17 -26.02 -5.66
N ALA A 411 -3.45 -27.13 -5.67
CA ALA A 411 -3.50 -28.11 -4.60
C ALA A 411 -2.92 -27.60 -3.28
N THR A 412 -1.79 -26.89 -3.35
CA THR A 412 -1.16 -26.28 -2.19
C THR A 412 -2.05 -25.18 -1.63
N VAL A 413 -2.57 -24.29 -2.48
CA VAL A 413 -3.41 -23.17 -2.01
C VAL A 413 -4.74 -23.65 -1.43
N ILE A 414 -5.40 -24.63 -2.04
CA ILE A 414 -6.59 -25.29 -1.43
C ILE A 414 -6.22 -25.95 -0.09
N GLY A 415 -5.01 -26.47 0.04
CA GLY A 415 -4.47 -26.98 1.30
C GLY A 415 -4.34 -25.89 2.35
N LEU A 416 -3.75 -24.74 2.00
CA LEU A 416 -3.61 -23.58 2.86
C LEU A 416 -4.98 -23.05 3.32
N GLU A 417 -5.94 -22.88 2.41
CA GLU A 417 -7.32 -22.48 2.73
C GLU A 417 -8.00 -23.43 3.73
N ARG A 418 -7.72 -24.74 3.63
CA ARG A 418 -8.24 -25.72 4.59
C ARG A 418 -7.59 -25.57 5.95
N ALA A 419 -6.32 -25.20 6.01
CA ALA A 419 -5.61 -24.90 7.25
C ALA A 419 -6.17 -23.64 7.94
N CYS A 420 -6.62 -22.64 7.17
CA CYS A 420 -7.29 -21.45 7.70
C CYS A 420 -8.66 -21.76 8.36
N LYS A 421 -9.32 -22.85 7.94
CA LYS A 421 -10.62 -23.25 8.49
C LYS A 421 -10.44 -24.02 9.78
N VAL A 422 -10.30 -23.31 10.90
CA VAL A 422 -10.24 -23.88 12.27
C VAL A 422 -11.43 -24.82 12.50
N ARG A 423 -11.20 -26.13 12.47
CA ARG A 423 -12.18 -27.13 12.92
C ARG A 423 -11.68 -27.76 14.22
N PRO A 424 -12.45 -27.69 15.32
CA PRO A 424 -12.21 -28.55 16.47
C PRO A 424 -12.61 -29.98 16.09
N GLY A 425 -11.66 -30.91 16.04
CA GLY A 425 -11.94 -32.35 15.91
C GLY A 425 -10.94 -33.13 15.05
N PRO A 426 -10.80 -34.46 15.27
CA PRO A 426 -9.81 -35.26 14.59
C PRO A 426 -10.23 -35.59 13.15
N SER A 427 -9.23 -35.61 12.27
CA SER A 427 -9.21 -36.06 10.88
C SER A 427 -9.64 -35.05 9.82
N LEU A 428 -8.63 -34.55 9.11
CA LEU A 428 -8.65 -34.38 7.65
C LEU A 428 -8.98 -35.75 7.01
N LYS A 429 -10.20 -36.26 7.14
CA LYS A 429 -10.67 -37.39 6.33
C LYS A 429 -10.72 -36.92 4.88
N LYS A 430 -10.06 -37.68 4.00
CA LYS A 430 -10.05 -37.52 2.54
C LYS A 430 -11.43 -37.07 2.06
N SER A 431 -11.54 -35.82 1.60
CA SER A 431 -12.84 -35.19 1.36
C SER A 431 -13.33 -35.34 -0.08
N ARG A 432 -14.65 -35.25 -0.24
CA ARG A 432 -15.46 -35.30 -1.47
C ARG A 432 -15.01 -34.36 -2.60
N ALA A 433 -14.25 -33.31 -2.31
CA ALA A 433 -13.68 -32.40 -3.32
C ALA A 433 -12.50 -33.04 -4.08
N TYR A 434 -11.78 -33.96 -3.44
CA TYR A 434 -10.80 -34.81 -4.12
C TYR A 434 -11.49 -35.72 -5.12
N SER A 435 -12.70 -36.18 -4.80
CA SER A 435 -13.54 -36.99 -5.69
C SER A 435 -14.02 -36.19 -6.90
N SER A 436 -14.40 -34.92 -6.75
CA SER A 436 -14.82 -34.08 -7.89
C SER A 436 -13.66 -33.64 -8.78
N PHE A 437 -12.47 -33.35 -8.23
CA PHE A 437 -11.28 -33.03 -9.03
C PHE A 437 -10.71 -34.27 -9.74
N ALA A 438 -10.67 -35.42 -9.05
CA ALA A 438 -10.27 -36.70 -9.65
C ALA A 438 -11.29 -37.20 -10.70
N GLN A 439 -12.58 -36.88 -10.54
CA GLN A 439 -13.60 -37.15 -11.57
C GLN A 439 -13.51 -36.23 -12.77
N ALA A 440 -13.07 -34.98 -12.59
CA ALA A 440 -12.86 -34.03 -13.69
C ALA A 440 -11.57 -34.29 -14.49
N ASN A 441 -10.55 -34.93 -13.89
CA ASN A 441 -9.24 -35.19 -14.51
C ASN A 441 -8.74 -36.63 -14.24
N PRO A 442 -9.32 -37.66 -14.90
CA PRO A 442 -9.07 -39.07 -14.60
C PRO A 442 -7.67 -39.61 -14.99
N GLY A 443 -6.74 -38.74 -15.42
CA GLY A 443 -5.38 -39.12 -15.82
C GLY A 443 -4.24 -38.46 -15.02
N ASN A 444 -4.53 -37.53 -14.11
CA ASN A 444 -3.51 -36.87 -13.30
C ASN A 444 -3.35 -37.59 -11.96
N THR A 445 -2.11 -37.87 -11.57
CA THR A 445 -1.78 -38.18 -10.18
C THR A 445 -2.37 -37.07 -9.31
N PRO A 446 -3.11 -37.42 -8.26
CA PRO A 446 -3.69 -36.40 -7.41
C PRO A 446 -2.54 -35.56 -6.82
N PRO A 447 -2.68 -34.24 -6.82
CA PRO A 447 -1.57 -33.38 -6.45
C PRO A 447 -1.17 -33.65 -5.00
N VAL A 448 0.13 -33.84 -4.80
CA VAL A 448 0.72 -34.20 -3.51
C VAL A 448 0.62 -32.98 -2.61
N VAL A 449 -0.07 -33.12 -1.48
CA VAL A 449 -0.09 -32.08 -0.44
C VAL A 449 1.34 -31.94 0.11
N PRO A 450 1.93 -30.73 0.17
CA PRO A 450 3.29 -30.57 0.64
C PRO A 450 3.47 -31.10 2.08
N GLU A 451 4.59 -31.78 2.34
CA GLU A 451 4.87 -32.42 3.64
C GLU A 451 4.92 -31.43 4.81
N TRP A 452 5.28 -30.17 4.54
CA TRP A 452 5.35 -29.11 5.55
C TRP A 452 3.97 -28.57 5.96
N LEU A 453 2.93 -28.75 5.12
CA LEU A 453 1.63 -28.09 5.31
C LEU A 453 0.91 -28.51 6.61
N PRO A 454 0.86 -29.81 6.99
CA PRO A 454 0.26 -30.19 8.26
C PRO A 454 0.94 -29.55 9.47
N ASN A 455 2.28 -29.47 9.46
CA ASN A 455 3.04 -28.84 10.53
C ASN A 455 2.77 -27.33 10.58
N ALA A 456 2.72 -26.68 9.42
CA ALA A 456 2.35 -25.27 9.30
C ALA A 456 0.94 -25.00 9.86
N ALA A 457 -0.04 -25.86 9.57
CA ALA A 457 -1.40 -25.72 10.08
C ALA A 457 -1.46 -25.82 11.62
N GLU A 458 -0.68 -26.70 12.25
CA GLU A 458 -0.61 -26.76 13.71
C GLU A 458 0.14 -25.57 14.32
N LEU A 459 1.26 -25.16 13.70
CA LEU A 459 2.04 -24.01 14.15
C LEU A 459 1.22 -22.71 14.08
N ALA A 460 0.43 -22.51 13.02
CA ALA A 460 -0.43 -21.32 12.85
C ALA A 460 -1.43 -21.13 14.01
N LYS A 461 -1.91 -22.23 14.62
CA LYS A 461 -2.83 -22.17 15.77
C LYS A 461 -2.15 -21.66 17.05
N THR A 462 -0.82 -21.67 17.11
CA THR A 462 -0.05 -21.19 18.26
C THR A 462 0.16 -19.68 18.25
N PHE A 463 0.04 -19.05 17.08
CA PHE A 463 0.30 -17.62 16.89
C PHE A 463 -0.81 -16.72 17.47
N TRP A 464 -2.05 -17.22 17.48
CA TRP A 464 -3.19 -16.45 17.97
C TRP A 464 -4.13 -17.36 18.76
N LYS A 465 -4.70 -16.83 19.85
CA LYS A 465 -5.85 -17.48 20.48
C LYS A 465 -7.05 -17.31 19.55
N PRO A 466 -7.82 -18.37 19.24
CA PRO A 466 -9.01 -18.26 18.42
C PRO A 466 -9.96 -17.20 19.00
N TYR A 467 -10.43 -16.28 18.16
CA TYR A 467 -11.54 -15.40 18.54
C TYR A 467 -12.80 -16.25 18.75
N GLU A 468 -13.24 -16.39 19.99
CA GLU A 468 -14.54 -16.97 20.30
C GLU A 468 -15.63 -15.96 19.92
N LYS A 469 -16.39 -16.25 18.85
CA LYS A 469 -17.59 -15.48 18.51
C LYS A 469 -18.51 -15.46 19.73
N LYS A 470 -18.59 -14.31 20.43
CA LYS A 470 -19.62 -14.12 21.46
C LYS A 470 -20.99 -14.29 20.79
N PRO A 471 -21.90 -15.11 21.34
CA PRO A 471 -23.21 -15.31 20.74
C PRO A 471 -23.95 -13.98 20.64
N VAL A 472 -24.33 -13.58 19.42
CA VAL A 472 -25.22 -12.46 19.19
C VAL A 472 -26.54 -12.78 19.90
N ARG A 473 -27.04 -11.87 20.75
CA ARG A 473 -28.36 -12.02 21.39
C ARG A 473 -29.39 -12.25 20.30
N SER A 474 -29.96 -13.47 20.24
CA SER A 474 -30.96 -13.82 19.25
C SER A 474 -32.28 -13.11 19.57
N ARG A 475 -32.69 -12.15 18.75
CA ARG A 475 -34.07 -11.64 18.73
C ARG A 475 -34.85 -12.32 17.60
N ALA A 476 -36.18 -12.36 17.71
CA ALA A 476 -37.05 -12.96 16.70
C ALA A 476 -36.85 -12.29 15.34
N LYS A 477 -37.00 -13.06 14.24
CA LYS A 477 -36.77 -12.61 12.85
C LYS A 477 -37.52 -11.33 12.46
N ASP A 478 -38.60 -11.00 13.18
CA ASP A 478 -39.52 -9.91 12.86
C ASP A 478 -39.09 -8.54 13.43
N ASP A 479 -38.06 -8.49 14.30
CA ASP A 479 -37.50 -7.25 14.86
C ASP A 479 -36.22 -6.77 14.12
N LEU A 480 -35.83 -7.44 13.03
CA LEU A 480 -34.63 -7.09 12.25
C LEU A 480 -34.97 -6.02 11.21
N ILE A 481 -34.58 -4.79 11.49
CA ILE A 481 -34.73 -3.65 10.59
C ILE A 481 -34.04 -3.98 9.26
N THR A 482 -34.83 -3.91 8.17
CA THR A 482 -34.28 -3.82 6.81
C THR A 482 -33.62 -2.44 6.71
N PRO A 483 -32.39 -2.31 6.20
CA PRO A 483 -31.77 -0.99 6.08
C PRO A 483 -32.71 -0.04 5.33
N PRO A 484 -32.61 1.28 5.53
CA PRO A 484 -33.17 2.21 4.57
C PRO A 484 -32.70 1.75 3.19
N SER A 485 -33.62 1.70 2.22
CA SER A 485 -33.18 1.65 0.85
C SER A 485 -32.23 2.84 0.68
N SER A 486 -30.96 2.57 0.42
CA SER A 486 -30.05 3.56 -0.16
C SER A 486 -30.51 3.81 -1.61
N THR A 487 -31.74 4.25 -1.76
CA THR A 487 -32.24 4.99 -2.91
C THR A 487 -31.91 6.48 -2.77
N SER A 488 -31.22 6.87 -1.69
CA SER A 488 -30.32 8.02 -1.78
C SER A 488 -28.99 7.54 -2.36
N SER A 489 -29.02 7.28 -3.67
CA SER A 489 -27.95 7.69 -4.56
C SER A 489 -27.87 9.23 -4.53
N THR A 490 -27.66 9.80 -3.34
CA THR A 490 -27.39 11.23 -3.22
C THR A 490 -25.98 11.42 -3.74
N PRO A 491 -25.81 12.28 -4.75
CA PRO A 491 -24.56 12.46 -5.45
C PRO A 491 -23.47 12.84 -4.46
N TYR A 492 -22.24 12.45 -4.77
CA TYR A 492 -21.04 13.04 -4.22
C TYR A 492 -21.14 14.57 -4.31
N HIS A 493 -21.66 15.22 -3.27
CA HIS A 493 -21.22 16.54 -2.94
C HIS A 493 -19.94 16.36 -2.14
N TYR A 494 -18.83 16.19 -2.85
CA TYR A 494 -17.62 16.84 -2.41
C TYR A 494 -18.00 18.30 -2.25
N LEU A 495 -18.25 18.73 -1.01
CA LEU A 495 -18.08 20.12 -0.70
C LEU A 495 -16.67 20.42 -1.16
N ARG A 496 -16.58 21.27 -2.19
CA ARG A 496 -15.38 22.02 -2.53
C ARG A 496 -14.81 22.47 -1.18
N SER A 497 -13.73 21.86 -0.73
CA SER A 497 -12.92 22.48 0.28
C SER A 497 -12.31 23.69 -0.42
N GLU A 498 -13.02 24.81 -0.41
CA GLU A 498 -12.28 26.00 -0.06
C GLU A 498 -11.65 25.68 1.29
N SER A 499 -10.35 25.48 1.29
CA SER A 499 -9.50 25.42 2.47
C SER A 499 -9.67 26.74 3.24
N ARG A 500 -10.75 26.88 3.99
CA ARG A 500 -10.84 27.85 5.07
C ARG A 500 -10.67 27.12 6.36
N TYR A 501 -9.40 26.90 6.70
CA TYR A 501 -8.98 26.75 8.07
C TYR A 501 -9.59 27.89 8.91
N PRO A 502 -10.22 27.63 10.07
CA PRO A 502 -10.72 28.70 10.91
C PRO A 502 -9.54 29.46 11.51
N SER A 503 -9.21 30.61 10.92
CA SER A 503 -8.31 31.58 11.53
C SER A 503 -9.00 32.20 12.74
N ARG A 504 -8.34 32.09 13.88
CA ARG A 504 -8.77 32.62 15.17
C ARG A 504 -8.65 34.16 15.13
N GLN A 505 -9.72 34.86 14.78
CA GLN A 505 -9.82 36.31 15.02
C GLN A 505 -10.85 36.59 16.13
N GLN A 506 -10.34 37.06 17.27
CA GLN A 506 -11.15 37.63 18.34
C GLN A 506 -11.87 38.88 17.83
N ALA A 507 -13.19 38.90 17.96
CA ALA A 507 -14.01 40.06 17.63
C ALA A 507 -13.78 41.19 18.65
N VAL A 508 -13.34 42.35 18.17
CA VAL A 508 -13.42 43.63 18.89
C VAL A 508 -14.60 44.41 18.28
N PRO A 509 -15.50 45.05 19.07
CA PRO A 509 -16.66 45.73 18.52
C PRO A 509 -16.28 47.05 17.84
N ASN A 510 -16.71 47.24 16.60
CA ASN A 510 -16.57 48.47 15.83
C ASN A 510 -17.45 49.60 16.39
N VAL A 511 -16.83 50.72 16.76
CA VAL A 511 -17.47 52.04 16.89
C VAL A 511 -17.01 52.89 15.70
N PRO A 512 -17.91 53.55 14.95
CA PRO A 512 -17.53 54.27 13.74
C PRO A 512 -17.02 55.68 14.09
N VAL A 513 -15.79 56.00 13.69
CA VAL A 513 -15.30 57.38 13.68
C VAL A 513 -14.84 57.75 12.27
N LYS A 514 -15.54 58.72 11.68
CA LYS A 514 -15.16 59.41 10.44
C LYS A 514 -13.92 60.27 10.73
N ALA A 515 -12.83 60.05 10.01
CA ALA A 515 -11.70 60.96 9.99
C ALA A 515 -11.85 61.93 8.80
N THR A 516 -11.90 63.22 9.11
CA THR A 516 -11.75 64.33 8.15
C THR A 516 -10.36 64.92 8.36
N VAL A 517 -9.66 65.19 7.27
CA VAL A 517 -8.30 65.75 7.23
C VAL A 517 -8.34 67.21 7.66
N HIS A 518 -7.43 67.60 8.57
CA HIS A 518 -6.94 68.97 8.68
C HIS A 518 -5.41 68.96 8.85
N ILE A 519 -4.77 69.75 8.00
CA ILE A 519 -3.34 70.12 8.04
C ILE A 519 -3.20 71.27 9.03
N ASP A 520 -2.19 71.24 9.89
CA ASP A 520 -1.52 72.47 10.32
C ASP A 520 -0.05 72.24 10.70
N ASP A 521 0.76 73.23 10.34
CA ASP A 521 2.20 73.32 10.45
C ASP A 521 2.67 73.66 11.87
N SER A 522 3.87 73.17 12.24
CA SER A 522 4.97 73.93 12.91
C SER A 522 5.81 73.09 13.90
N VAL A 523 7.12 73.24 13.72
CA VAL A 523 8.26 72.68 14.49
C VAL A 523 8.62 73.67 15.62
N PRO A 524 9.15 73.27 16.81
CA PRO A 524 10.61 73.28 17.01
C PRO A 524 11.24 72.29 18.03
N SER A 525 12.40 71.74 17.62
CA SER A 525 13.70 71.55 18.32
C SER A 525 13.81 71.14 19.81
N SER A 526 14.65 70.14 20.09
CA SER A 526 15.90 70.28 20.91
C SER A 526 16.73 68.98 20.94
N ALA A 527 18.05 69.14 21.18
CA ALA A 527 19.16 68.27 20.79
C ALA A 527 19.73 67.32 21.88
N GLY A 528 20.60 66.40 21.45
CA GLY A 528 21.66 65.71 22.22
C GLY A 528 21.47 64.18 22.31
N SER A 529 22.40 63.27 22.05
CA SER A 529 23.83 63.31 21.68
C SER A 529 24.31 61.87 21.33
N VAL A 530 25.17 61.77 20.31
CA VAL A 530 25.96 60.63 19.75
C VAL A 530 27.20 60.37 20.66
N PRO A 531 27.98 59.24 20.69
CA PRO A 531 28.59 58.44 19.58
C PRO A 531 28.70 56.90 19.80
N GLY A 532 29.12 56.01 18.89
CA GLY A 532 29.70 55.91 17.52
C GLY A 532 29.72 54.39 17.18
N ILE A 533 29.95 53.84 15.97
CA ILE A 533 31.08 53.95 15.03
C ILE A 533 30.68 53.25 13.69
N GLU A 534 30.94 53.96 12.57
CA GLU A 534 31.38 53.60 11.19
C GLU A 534 30.78 52.36 10.45
N ALA A 535 30.02 52.45 9.34
CA ALA A 535 30.32 52.91 7.94
C ALA A 535 31.55 52.19 7.33
N VAL A 536 31.50 51.48 6.19
CA VAL A 536 31.26 51.84 4.77
C VAL A 536 31.06 50.50 4.00
N ASP A 537 30.48 50.32 2.81
CA ASP A 537 30.42 51.12 1.59
C ASP A 537 29.26 50.65 0.66
N GLN A 538 28.83 51.54 -0.21
CA GLN A 538 27.76 51.41 -1.21
C GLN A 538 28.33 51.02 -2.59
N VAL A 539 27.45 51.02 -3.61
CA VAL A 539 27.69 50.97 -5.07
C VAL A 539 27.94 49.54 -5.62
N VAL A 540 27.40 49.04 -6.75
CA VAL A 540 26.88 49.60 -8.01
C VAL A 540 25.87 48.62 -8.63
N LEU A 541 24.72 49.12 -9.12
CA LEU A 541 23.89 48.46 -10.14
C LEU A 541 24.60 48.56 -11.50
N SER A 542 24.94 47.43 -12.12
CA SER A 542 25.24 47.40 -13.56
C SER A 542 24.62 46.18 -14.22
N SER A 543 23.57 46.46 -15.01
CA SER A 543 23.08 45.66 -16.11
C SER A 543 24.20 45.32 -17.10
N VAL A 544 24.40 44.04 -17.38
CA VAL A 544 25.16 43.58 -18.55
C VAL A 544 24.38 42.44 -19.21
N ALA A 545 23.79 42.76 -20.36
CA ALA A 545 23.39 41.80 -21.37
C ALA A 545 24.65 41.32 -22.12
N LEU A 546 24.73 40.03 -22.41
CA LEU A 546 25.72 39.43 -23.31
C LEU A 546 25.05 38.34 -24.20
N PRO A 547 25.61 38.06 -25.38
CA PRO A 547 24.87 38.16 -26.63
C PRO A 547 24.65 36.82 -27.37
N VAL A 548 23.78 36.91 -28.38
CA VAL A 548 23.51 35.91 -29.42
C VAL A 548 24.52 36.05 -30.57
N SER A 549 24.78 34.92 -31.25
CA SER A 549 25.47 34.69 -32.56
C SER A 549 26.96 34.33 -32.45
N ALA A 550 27.53 33.40 -33.23
CA ALA A 550 27.11 32.77 -34.49
C ALA A 550 27.83 31.42 -34.75
N PHE A 551 27.09 30.49 -35.38
CA PHE A 551 27.43 29.59 -36.49
C PHE A 551 28.82 28.90 -36.61
N ALA A 552 28.77 27.58 -36.76
CA ALA A 552 29.62 26.82 -37.69
C ALA A 552 28.74 25.81 -38.46
N GLU A 553 28.62 26.01 -39.78
CA GLU A 553 28.07 25.07 -40.75
C GLU A 553 29.12 24.01 -41.12
N VAL A 554 28.70 22.75 -41.28
CA VAL A 554 29.31 21.81 -42.26
C VAL A 554 28.19 21.00 -42.93
N GLN A 555 28.26 20.94 -44.25
CA GLN A 555 27.29 20.47 -45.26
C GLN A 555 27.33 18.93 -45.52
N PRO A 556 26.39 18.35 -46.31
CA PRO A 556 26.07 16.91 -46.36
C PRO A 556 26.57 16.10 -47.58
N GLU A 557 26.60 14.76 -47.42
CA GLU A 557 26.42 13.62 -48.40
C GLU A 557 27.42 13.44 -49.58
N PRO A 558 27.74 12.20 -50.06
CA PRO A 558 26.76 11.34 -50.77
C PRO A 558 26.89 9.78 -50.69
N SER A 559 25.72 9.12 -50.62
CA SER A 559 25.16 8.00 -51.42
C SER A 559 25.94 6.71 -51.83
N ASN A 560 25.23 5.58 -51.59
CA ASN A 560 24.98 4.38 -52.42
C ASN A 560 26.07 3.33 -52.73
N GLU A 561 25.79 2.08 -52.32
CA GLU A 561 25.82 0.93 -53.24
C GLU A 561 24.77 -0.15 -52.87
N PHE A 562 24.08 -0.65 -53.89
CA PHE A 562 22.92 -1.55 -53.91
C PHE A 562 23.33 -2.82 -54.67
N ILE A 563 23.05 -4.06 -54.21
CA ILE A 563 22.66 -5.22 -55.08
C ILE A 563 21.82 -6.28 -54.32
N LYS A 564 20.55 -6.40 -54.76
CA LYS A 564 19.64 -7.55 -55.00
C LYS A 564 19.85 -8.94 -54.35
N ARG A 565 18.73 -9.53 -53.87
CA ARG A 565 18.10 -10.80 -54.36
C ARG A 565 16.78 -11.08 -53.60
N GLU A 566 15.64 -10.99 -54.26
CA GLU A 566 14.87 -12.06 -54.95
C GLU A 566 13.87 -12.83 -54.06
N SER A 567 12.60 -12.60 -54.39
CA SER A 567 11.40 -13.34 -54.03
C SER A 567 11.37 -14.75 -54.62
N ARG A 568 10.91 -15.74 -53.85
CA ARG A 568 10.32 -16.97 -54.38
C ARG A 568 9.05 -17.34 -53.61
N ALA A 569 7.94 -17.39 -54.34
CA ALA A 569 6.75 -18.17 -54.01
C ALA A 569 7.01 -19.65 -54.35
N PHE A 570 6.26 -20.58 -53.73
CA PHE A 570 5.52 -21.68 -54.40
C PHE A 570 4.79 -22.59 -53.37
N ASP A 571 3.47 -22.72 -53.58
CA ASP A 571 2.52 -23.84 -53.43
C ASP A 571 2.27 -24.66 -52.13
N SER A 572 1.02 -24.52 -51.61
CA SER A 572 -0.12 -25.48 -51.46
C SER A 572 0.10 -26.92 -50.89
N PRO A 573 -0.94 -27.69 -50.44
CA PRO A 573 -2.39 -27.56 -50.70
C PRO A 573 -3.37 -27.79 -49.51
N LEU A 574 -4.62 -27.43 -49.82
CA LEU A 574 -5.88 -27.85 -49.19
C LEU A 574 -6.08 -29.37 -49.17
N ALA A 575 -6.70 -29.89 -48.11
CA ALA A 575 -7.52 -31.10 -48.15
C ALA A 575 -8.71 -30.99 -47.19
N GLU A 576 -9.88 -31.30 -47.73
CA GLU A 576 -11.22 -31.27 -47.13
C GLU A 576 -11.48 -32.37 -46.08
N ARG A 577 -12.50 -32.12 -45.24
CA ARG A 577 -13.61 -33.00 -44.81
C ARG A 577 -13.74 -33.16 -43.29
N GLY A 578 -14.95 -32.95 -42.80
CA GLY A 578 -15.42 -33.59 -41.56
C GLY A 578 -16.40 -32.78 -40.73
N ASN A 579 -17.60 -32.55 -41.26
CA ASN A 579 -18.73 -31.97 -40.57
C ASN A 579 -19.26 -32.93 -39.48
N GLN A 580 -19.41 -32.49 -38.22
CA GLN A 580 -20.36 -33.08 -37.26
C GLN A 580 -20.99 -32.00 -36.38
N ASN A 581 -22.28 -31.77 -36.64
CA ASN A 581 -23.24 -31.03 -35.84
C ASN A 581 -23.43 -31.67 -34.46
N ILE A 582 -23.44 -30.85 -33.39
CA ILE A 582 -24.34 -31.02 -32.25
C ILE A 582 -24.85 -29.64 -31.82
N GLU A 583 -26.15 -29.42 -32.04
CA GLU A 583 -26.93 -28.25 -31.64
C GLU A 583 -27.01 -28.11 -30.11
N ARG A 584 -26.94 -26.86 -29.60
CA ARG A 584 -27.58 -26.45 -28.34
C ARG A 584 -28.21 -25.06 -28.50
N PRO A 585 -29.34 -24.77 -27.82
CA PRO A 585 -30.26 -23.72 -28.23
C PRO A 585 -29.86 -22.35 -27.65
N VAL A 586 -29.88 -21.34 -28.52
CA VAL A 586 -29.78 -19.92 -28.20
C VAL A 586 -31.10 -19.44 -27.58
N LYS A 587 -31.04 -18.94 -26.34
CA LYS A 587 -32.14 -18.13 -25.77
C LYS A 587 -32.08 -16.74 -26.39
N GLN A 588 -33.21 -16.32 -26.95
CA GLN A 588 -33.44 -14.97 -27.46
C GLN A 588 -33.35 -13.94 -26.32
N GLU A 589 -32.48 -12.95 -26.47
CA GLU A 589 -32.59 -11.67 -25.77
C GLU A 589 -32.89 -10.54 -26.75
N LYS A 590 -33.76 -9.65 -26.30
CA LYS A 590 -34.43 -8.59 -27.06
C LYS A 590 -33.44 -7.48 -27.45
N LYS A 591 -33.46 -7.08 -28.72
CA LYS A 591 -32.88 -5.80 -29.19
C LYS A 591 -33.67 -4.61 -28.62
N PRO A 592 -33.01 -3.55 -28.15
CA PRO A 592 -33.59 -2.21 -28.15
C PRO A 592 -33.43 -1.60 -29.55
N THR A 593 -34.54 -1.17 -30.13
CA THR A 593 -34.60 -0.30 -31.31
C THR A 593 -34.33 1.14 -30.88
N GLY A 594 -33.26 1.74 -31.43
CA GLY A 594 -32.96 3.15 -31.30
C GLY A 594 -32.12 3.59 -32.50
N ASP A 595 -32.66 4.55 -33.24
CA ASP A 595 -32.22 5.08 -34.54
C ASP A 595 -30.86 5.82 -34.42
N ILE A 596 -29.87 5.49 -35.25
CA ILE A 596 -28.55 6.14 -35.31
C ILE A 596 -28.46 6.93 -36.62
N SER A 597 -29.27 7.98 -36.74
CA SER A 597 -29.28 8.82 -37.94
C SER A 597 -29.24 10.34 -37.69
N GLU A 598 -28.89 10.79 -36.48
CA GLU A 598 -28.74 12.23 -36.16
C GLU A 598 -27.46 12.60 -35.37
N LEU A 599 -26.34 11.91 -35.58
CA LEU A 599 -25.08 12.22 -34.87
C LEU A 599 -23.84 12.12 -35.77
N VAL A 600 -23.93 12.60 -37.02
CA VAL A 600 -22.80 12.58 -37.98
C VAL A 600 -22.37 13.97 -38.48
N ASP A 601 -23.08 15.07 -38.21
CA ASP A 601 -22.74 16.35 -38.86
C ASP A 601 -21.96 17.40 -38.04
N ASP A 602 -21.52 17.12 -36.80
CA ASP A 602 -20.85 18.13 -35.96
C ASP A 602 -19.38 17.84 -35.57
N LEU A 603 -18.66 16.96 -36.28
CA LEU A 603 -17.25 16.62 -35.97
C LEU A 603 -16.28 16.77 -37.16
N GLN A 604 -16.38 17.88 -37.90
CA GLN A 604 -15.40 18.18 -38.97
C GLN A 604 -14.79 19.59 -38.99
N ASN A 605 -14.84 20.37 -37.91
CA ASN A 605 -14.05 21.61 -37.85
C ASN A 605 -13.61 21.93 -36.42
N LEU A 606 -12.45 21.42 -36.01
CA LEU A 606 -11.66 22.02 -34.93
C LEU A 606 -10.17 21.87 -35.26
N ASP A 607 -9.64 22.99 -35.73
CA ASP A 607 -8.26 23.26 -36.09
C ASP A 607 -7.37 23.26 -34.83
N LEU A 608 -6.22 22.62 -34.93
CA LEU A 608 -5.24 22.50 -33.85
C LEU A 608 -4.32 23.74 -33.83
N GLN A 609 -4.52 24.61 -32.84
CA GLN A 609 -3.48 25.51 -32.33
C GLN A 609 -3.53 25.51 -30.80
N TYR A 610 -2.62 24.75 -30.19
CA TYR A 610 -1.67 25.13 -29.12
C TYR A 610 -1.08 23.88 -28.46
#